data_AF-A0A1A8GPQ2-F1
#
_entry.id   AF-A0A1A8GPQ2-F1
#
_cell.length_a   1.000
_cell.length_b   1.000
_cell.length_c   1.000
_cell.angle_alpha   90.00
_cell.angle_beta   90.00
_cell.angle_gamma   90.00
#
_symmetry.space_group_name_H-M   'P 1'
#
loop_
_entity.id
_entity.type
_entity.pdbx_description
1 polymer ?
#
loop_
_entity_poly.entity_id
_entity_poly.type
_entity_poly.pdbx_seq_one_letter_code
_entity_poly.pdbx_strand_id
1 'polypeptide(L)'
;QNMVPGSEKATTYMIGDVMGPTLNNLDKLLRLPFGCGEQNMIHFAPNVFVLKYLQKTMQLSSEVENEATDYLLQGYQRQLTYKRQDGSYSAFG
;
A
#
# COMPACT_ATOMS: atom_id res chain seq x y z
N GLN A 1 -33.07 26.20 -3.66
CA GLN A 1 -33.62 25.71 -2.38
C GLN A 1 -34.35 24.39 -2.63
N ASN A 2 -33.60 23.28 -2.72
CA ASN A 2 -34.15 21.93 -2.95
C ASN A 2 -33.46 20.95 -1.97
N MET A 3 -33.76 21.08 -0.68
CA MET A 3 -33.31 20.14 0.35
C MET A 3 -34.52 19.30 0.76
N VAL A 4 -34.43 17.98 0.66
CA VAL A 4 -35.49 17.06 1.09
C VAL A 4 -35.44 16.98 2.62
N PRO A 5 -36.52 17.29 3.35
CA PRO A 5 -36.54 17.20 4.80
C PRO A 5 -36.13 15.80 5.28
N GLY A 6 -35.15 15.71 6.19
CA GLY A 6 -34.61 14.45 6.71
C GLY A 6 -33.42 13.87 5.93
N SER A 7 -32.97 14.54 4.86
CA SER A 7 -31.77 14.16 4.10
C SER A 7 -30.47 14.82 4.60
N GLU A 8 -30.55 15.61 5.66
CA GLU A 8 -29.43 16.34 6.21
C GLU A 8 -28.39 15.37 6.77
N LYS A 9 -27.16 15.46 6.26
CA LYS A 9 -26.03 14.68 6.78
C LYS A 9 -24.80 15.57 6.86
N ALA A 10 -24.20 15.62 8.05
CA ALA A 10 -22.92 16.27 8.29
C ALA A 10 -21.97 15.25 8.91
N THR A 11 -20.78 15.09 8.33
CA THR A 11 -19.75 14.18 8.83
C THR A 11 -18.46 14.96 9.02
N THR A 12 -17.84 14.84 10.20
CA THR A 12 -16.54 15.45 10.50
C THR A 12 -15.59 14.37 11.01
N TYR A 13 -14.31 14.45 10.62
CA TYR A 13 -13.26 13.52 11.06
C TYR A 13 -12.07 14.33 11.61
N MET A 14 -11.49 13.87 12.71
CA MET A 14 -10.20 14.36 13.20
C MET A 14 -9.16 13.25 13.06
N ILE A 15 -8.03 13.57 12.45
CA ILE A 15 -6.96 12.62 12.16
C ILE A 15 -5.72 13.10 12.90
N GLY A 16 -5.30 12.36 13.94
CA GLY A 16 -4.05 12.61 14.65
C GLY A 16 -2.82 11.97 13.99
N ASP A 17 -3.06 11.05 13.05
CA ASP A 17 -2.04 10.33 12.30
C ASP A 17 -2.50 10.14 10.85
N VAL A 18 -1.77 10.72 9.90
CA VAL A 18 -2.12 10.70 8.46
C VAL A 18 -2.22 9.27 7.91
N MET A 19 -1.46 8.32 8.46
CA MET A 19 -1.48 6.92 8.04
C MET A 19 -2.54 6.11 8.78
N GLY A 20 -3.01 6.58 9.95
CA GLY A 20 -4.00 5.89 10.78
C GLY A 20 -5.27 5.46 10.04
N PRO A 21 -5.93 6.34 9.24
CA PRO A 21 -7.11 5.97 8.46
C PRO A 21 -6.84 4.88 7.41
N THR A 22 -5.65 4.90 6.80
CA THR A 22 -5.23 3.92 5.79
C THR A 22 -5.05 2.55 6.44
N LEU A 23 -4.45 2.52 7.64
CA LEU A 23 -4.10 1.29 8.37
C LEU A 23 -5.25 0.61 9.10
N ASN A 24 -6.37 1.31 9.31
CA ASN A 24 -7.60 0.68 9.82
C ASN A 24 -8.12 -0.46 8.92
N ASN A 25 -7.58 -0.61 7.71
CA ASN A 25 -7.83 -1.75 6.81
C ASN A 25 -6.49 -2.33 6.31
N LEU A 26 -5.58 -2.62 7.23
CA LEU A 26 -4.24 -3.16 6.95
C LEU A 26 -4.24 -4.39 6.03
N ASP A 27 -5.21 -5.28 6.22
CA ASP A 27 -5.52 -6.44 5.38
C ASP A 27 -5.81 -6.08 3.91
N LYS A 28 -6.33 -4.87 3.66
CA LYS A 28 -6.58 -4.35 2.31
C LYS A 28 -5.41 -3.56 1.73
N LEU A 29 -4.45 -3.17 2.57
CA LEU A 29 -3.24 -2.43 2.18
C LEU A 29 -2.13 -3.35 1.72
N LEU A 30 -1.93 -4.48 2.42
CA LEU A 30 -1.01 -5.51 1.96
C LEU A 30 -1.57 -6.10 0.67
N ARG A 31 -0.81 -5.96 -0.42
CA ARG A 31 -1.20 -6.50 -1.72
C ARG A 31 -0.01 -7.14 -2.38
N LEU A 32 -0.19 -8.38 -2.83
CA LEU A 32 0.79 -9.04 -3.67
C LEU A 32 1.04 -8.20 -4.93
N PRO A 33 2.29 -7.84 -5.26
CA PRO A 33 2.58 -7.08 -6.48
C PRO A 33 2.35 -7.89 -7.77
N PHE A 34 1.70 -7.26 -8.75
CA PHE A 34 1.36 -7.88 -10.04
C PHE A 34 1.31 -6.84 -11.17
N GLY A 35 1.11 -7.30 -12.40
CA GLY A 35 0.98 -6.44 -13.58
C GLY A 35 2.32 -6.09 -14.22
N CYS A 36 2.32 -5.03 -15.05
CA CYS A 36 3.50 -4.46 -15.73
C CYS A 36 4.44 -3.74 -14.74
N GLY A 37 5.61 -3.25 -15.18
CA GLY A 37 6.59 -2.59 -14.32
C GLY A 37 6.03 -1.47 -13.44
N GLU A 38 5.19 -0.58 -13.99
CA GLU A 38 4.54 0.48 -13.20
C GLU A 38 3.48 -0.07 -12.24
N GLN A 39 2.66 -1.02 -12.70
CA GLN A 39 1.60 -1.63 -11.89
C GLN A 39 2.18 -2.44 -10.72
N ASN A 40 3.28 -3.14 -10.96
CA ASN A 40 4.01 -3.86 -9.93
C ASN A 40 4.47 -2.90 -8.83
N MET A 41 5.00 -1.73 -9.21
CA MET A 41 5.42 -0.70 -8.24
C MET A 41 4.25 -0.06 -7.49
N ILE A 42 3.08 0.11 -8.13
CA ILE A 42 1.85 0.60 -7.47
C ILE A 42 1.45 -0.30 -6.29
N HIS A 43 1.67 -1.60 -6.41
CA HIS A 43 1.36 -2.57 -5.35
C HIS A 43 2.54 -2.84 -4.41
N PHE A 44 3.77 -2.71 -4.89
CA PHE A 44 4.99 -2.94 -4.10
C PHE A 44 5.26 -1.82 -3.09
N ALA A 45 5.22 -0.56 -3.53
CA ALA A 45 5.60 0.57 -2.68
C ALA A 45 4.75 0.69 -1.40
N PRO A 46 3.41 0.52 -1.45
CA PRO A 46 2.57 0.54 -0.24
C PRO A 46 3.02 -0.47 0.82
N ASN A 47 3.36 -1.70 0.44
CA ASN A 47 3.81 -2.73 1.38
C ASN A 47 5.07 -2.28 2.16
N VAL A 48 6.01 -1.60 1.49
CA VAL A 48 7.21 -1.04 2.13
C VAL A 48 6.85 0.04 3.17
N PHE A 49 5.95 0.95 2.82
CA PHE A 49 5.56 2.05 3.72
C PHE A 49 4.75 1.56 4.91
N VAL A 50 3.87 0.58 4.71
CA VAL A 50 3.10 -0.06 5.78
C VAL A 50 4.03 -0.71 6.80
N LEU A 51 4.98 -1.53 6.34
CA LEU A 51 5.96 -2.17 7.23
C LEU A 51 6.77 -1.13 8.03
N LYS A 52 7.32 -0.12 7.34
CA LYS A 52 8.09 0.95 7.99
C LYS A 52 7.28 1.69 9.03
N TYR A 53 6.01 2.00 8.73
CA TYR A 53 5.14 2.69 9.66
C TYR A 53 4.90 1.83 10.92
N LEU A 54 4.44 0.59 10.74
CA LEU A 54 4.11 -0.30 11.86
C LEU A 54 5.31 -0.58 12.75
N GLN A 55 6.49 -0.72 12.14
CA GLN A 55 7.74 -0.87 12.89
C GLN A 55 8.04 0.38 13.72
N LYS A 56 7.86 1.58 13.17
CA LYS A 56 8.15 2.85 13.87
C LYS A 56 7.14 3.18 14.96
N THR A 57 5.89 2.76 14.81
CA THR A 57 4.85 2.94 15.82
C THR A 57 4.76 1.80 16.82
N MET A 58 5.63 0.78 16.70
CA MET A 58 5.64 -0.43 17.54
C MET A 58 4.32 -1.22 17.49
N GLN A 59 3.67 -1.21 16.32
CA GLN A 59 2.41 -1.90 16.04
C GLN A 59 2.60 -3.11 15.11
N LEU A 60 3.84 -3.46 14.75
CA LEU A 60 4.14 -4.57 13.86
C LEU A 60 3.97 -5.92 14.58
N SER A 61 3.12 -6.78 14.03
CA SER A 61 3.01 -8.18 14.43
C SER A 61 3.86 -9.07 13.52
N SER A 62 4.32 -10.22 14.03
CA SER A 62 5.12 -11.17 13.24
C SER A 62 4.35 -11.74 12.05
N GLU A 63 3.04 -11.89 12.14
CA GLU A 63 2.19 -12.37 11.04
C GLU A 63 2.20 -11.38 9.87
N VAL A 64 1.95 -10.10 10.16
CA VAL A 64 1.98 -9.01 9.17
C VAL A 64 3.39 -8.83 8.60
N GLU A 65 4.42 -8.96 9.44
CA GLU A 65 5.82 -8.90 9.00
C GLU A 65 6.15 -9.99 7.99
N ASN A 66 5.77 -11.23 8.29
CA ASN A 66 6.03 -12.37 7.42
C ASN A 66 5.29 -12.25 6.08
N GLU A 67 3.99 -11.92 6.10
CA GLU A 67 3.19 -11.77 4.88
C GLU A 67 3.72 -10.63 4.00
N ALA A 68 3.96 -9.45 4.59
CA ALA A 68 4.45 -8.31 3.83
C ALA A 68 5.86 -8.55 3.28
N THR A 69 6.73 -9.24 4.04
CA THR A 69 8.07 -9.61 3.58
C THR A 69 8.00 -10.57 2.38
N ASP A 70 7.11 -11.56 2.41
CA ASP A 70 6.90 -12.46 1.29
C ASP A 70 6.42 -11.70 0.03
N TYR A 71 5.44 -10.81 0.17
CA TYR A 71 4.98 -9.96 -0.94
C TYR A 71 6.09 -9.03 -1.48
N LEU A 72 6.95 -8.50 -0.60
CA LEU A 72 8.09 -7.69 -1.02
C LEU A 72 9.13 -8.54 -1.77
N LEU A 73 9.45 -9.75 -1.32
CA LEU A 73 10.38 -10.63 -2.02
C LEU A 73 9.86 -10.96 -3.42
N GLN A 74 8.59 -11.35 -3.54
CA GLN A 74 7.95 -11.67 -4.82
C GLN A 74 7.92 -10.44 -5.75
N GLY A 75 7.49 -9.29 -5.24
CA GLY A 75 7.40 -8.06 -6.04
C GLY A 75 8.76 -7.51 -6.46
N TYR A 76 9.79 -7.67 -5.63
CA TYR A 76 11.17 -7.29 -5.98
C TYR A 76 11.71 -8.17 -7.10
N GLN A 77 11.57 -9.50 -6.99
CA GLN A 77 11.98 -10.44 -8.04
C GLN A 77 11.26 -10.13 -9.35
N ARG A 78 9.95 -9.86 -9.29
CA ARG A 78 9.17 -9.43 -10.45
C ARG A 78 9.66 -8.10 -11.02
N GLN A 79 9.96 -7.11 -10.19
CA GLN A 79 10.44 -5.82 -10.67
C GLN A 79 11.76 -5.93 -11.43
N LEU A 80 12.64 -6.84 -11.01
CA LEU A 80 13.91 -7.10 -11.71
C LEU A 80 13.73 -7.62 -13.14
N THR A 81 12.59 -8.25 -13.45
CA THR A 81 12.28 -8.68 -14.82
C THR A 81 12.06 -7.51 -15.78
N TYR A 82 11.78 -6.32 -15.25
CA TYR A 82 11.59 -5.09 -16.00
C TYR A 82 12.87 -4.24 -16.11
N LYS A 83 14.00 -4.75 -15.63
CA LYS A 83 15.30 -4.08 -15.67
C LYS A 83 16.02 -4.35 -16.99
N ARG A 84 16.47 -3.30 -17.66
CA ARG A 84 17.27 -3.34 -18.89
C ARG A 84 18.77 -3.55 -18.60
N GLN A 85 19.53 -3.88 -19.64
CA GLN A 85 20.99 -4.06 -19.54
C GLN A 85 21.72 -2.79 -19.09
N ASP A 86 21.20 -1.61 -19.46
CA ASP A 86 21.73 -0.32 -19.02
C ASP A 86 21.36 0.05 -17.57
N GLY A 87 20.58 -0.81 -16.90
CA GLY A 87 20.12 -0.61 -15.52
C GLY A 87 18.84 0.20 -15.38
N SER A 88 18.27 0.71 -16.47
CA SER A 88 16.98 1.39 -16.46
C SER A 88 15.81 0.40 -16.28
N TYR A 89 14.62 0.93 -15.97
CA TYR A 89 13.39 0.15 -15.85
C TYR A 89 12.35 0.69 -16.83
N SER A 90 11.54 -0.20 -17.40
CA SER A 90 10.41 0.17 -18.26
C SER A 90 9.17 -0.66 -17.96
N ALA A 91 8.01 -0.28 -18.48
CA ALA A 91 6.75 -1.01 -18.31
C ALA A 91 6.83 -2.51 -18.64
N PHE A 92 7.67 -2.88 -19.61
CA PHE A 92 7.69 -4.22 -20.20
C PHE A 92 9.06 -4.90 -20.20
N GLY A 93 10.09 -4.27 -19.64
CA GLY A 93 11.50 -4.70 -19.81
C GLY A 93 12.21 -3.73 -20.71
#